data_AF-S4PZ77-F1
#
_entry.id   AF-S4PZ77-F1
#
_cell.length_a   1.000
_cell.length_b   1.000
_cell.length_c   1.000
_cell.angle_alpha   90.00
_cell.angle_beta   90.00
_cell.angle_gamma   90.00
#
_symmetry.space_group_name_H-M   'P 1'
#
loop_
_entity.id
_entity.type
_entity.pdbx_description
1 polymer ?
#
loop_
_entity_poly.entity_id
_entity_poly.type
_entity_poly.pdbx_seq_one_letter_code
_entity_poly.pdbx_strand_id
1 'polypeptide(L)'
;MSISRKWREYVAALSATLITAAAGTTVGWTSPILPKLLADDSPIQTSKDQSSWIASFMILCSAVSPIPASYLADRIGTKKTLLLAAIPYIIGWILVMLANNIPMIY
;
A
#
# COMPACT_ATOMS: atom_id res chain seq x y z
N MET A 1 37.45 -2.74 -8.34
CA MET A 1 36.24 -1.91 -8.04
C MET A 1 34.90 -2.49 -8.56
N SER A 2 34.74 -3.81 -8.75
CA SER A 2 33.50 -4.43 -9.27
C SER A 2 32.51 -4.86 -8.17
N ILE A 3 32.99 -5.32 -7.01
CA ILE A 3 32.17 -5.81 -5.89
C ILE A 3 31.19 -4.77 -5.34
N SER A 4 31.59 -3.50 -5.24
CA SER A 4 30.69 -2.44 -4.76
C SER A 4 29.50 -2.18 -5.68
N ARG A 5 29.61 -2.50 -6.98
CA ARG A 5 28.53 -2.26 -7.95
C ARG A 5 27.48 -3.37 -7.87
N LYS A 6 27.92 -4.64 -7.83
CA LYS A 6 27.04 -5.80 -7.66
C LYS A 6 26.23 -5.73 -6.36
N TRP A 7 26.85 -5.32 -5.25
CA TRP A 7 26.14 -5.15 -3.97
C TRP A 7 25.01 -4.11 -4.06
N ARG A 8 25.24 -2.98 -4.74
CA ARG A 8 24.19 -1.96 -4.96
C ARG A 8 23.04 -2.47 -5.82
N GLU A 9 23.35 -3.29 -6.83
CA GLU A 9 22.35 -3.94 -7.68
C GLU A 9 21.49 -4.93 -6.88
N TYR A 10 22.09 -5.78 -6.04
CA TYR A 10 21.34 -6.69 -5.16
C TYR A 10 20.45 -5.96 -4.16
N VAL A 11 20.94 -4.89 -3.53
CA VAL A 11 20.14 -4.10 -2.58
C VAL A 11 18.98 -3.40 -3.29
N ALA A 12 19.20 -2.89 -4.51
CA ALA A 12 18.13 -2.28 -5.31
C ALA A 12 17.07 -3.31 -5.71
N ALA A 13 17.48 -4.49 -6.17
CA ALA A 13 16.58 -5.59 -6.50
C ALA A 13 15.77 -6.05 -5.27
N LEU A 14 16.42 -6.27 -4.13
CA LEU A 14 15.76 -6.64 -2.87
C LEU A 14 14.73 -5.57 -2.45
N SER A 15 15.11 -4.29 -2.54
CA SER A 15 14.22 -3.18 -2.19
C SER A 15 13.00 -3.13 -3.10
N ALA A 16 13.19 -3.34 -4.42
CA ALA A 16 12.09 -3.39 -5.37
C ALA A 16 11.15 -4.57 -5.07
N THR A 17 11.69 -5.77 -4.83
CA THR A 17 10.90 -6.96 -4.49
C THR A 17 10.14 -6.80 -3.18
N LEU A 18 10.74 -6.18 -2.16
CA LEU A 18 10.07 -5.89 -0.89
C LEU A 18 8.88 -4.95 -1.06
N ILE A 19 9.00 -3.91 -1.89
CA ILE A 19 7.90 -3.00 -2.19
C ILE A 19 6.79 -3.73 -2.95
N THR A 20 7.13 -4.59 -3.91
CA THR A 20 6.13 -5.43 -4.60
C THR A 20 5.43 -6.40 -3.64
N ALA A 21 6.17 -7.02 -2.72
CA ALA A 21 5.60 -7.90 -1.71
C ALA A 21 4.65 -7.14 -0.78
N ALA A 22 5.02 -5.94 -0.36
CA ALA A 22 4.17 -5.06 0.44
C ALA A 22 2.91 -4.66 -0.35
N ALA A 23 3.03 -4.25 -1.62
CA ALA A 23 1.85 -4.00 -2.45
C ALA A 23 0.91 -5.22 -2.52
N GLY A 24 1.47 -6.44 -2.58
CA GLY A 24 0.72 -7.69 -2.50
C GLY A 24 -0.05 -7.87 -1.18
N THR A 25 0.53 -7.51 -0.04
CA THR A 25 -0.19 -7.55 1.25
C THR A 25 -1.32 -6.53 1.29
N THR A 26 -1.15 -5.36 0.67
CA THR A 26 -2.22 -4.35 0.53
C THR A 26 -3.35 -4.80 -0.38
N VAL A 27 -3.15 -5.73 -1.31
CA VAL A 27 -4.28 -6.33 -2.04
C VAL A 27 -4.89 -7.48 -1.24
N GLY A 28 -4.06 -8.28 -0.56
CA GLY A 28 -4.47 -9.49 0.15
C GLY A 28 -5.19 -9.26 1.48
N TRP A 29 -4.95 -8.15 2.19
CA TRP A 29 -5.52 -7.93 3.53
C TRP A 29 -7.05 -7.73 3.53
N THR A 30 -7.63 -7.32 2.40
CA THR A 30 -9.09 -7.16 2.28
C THR A 30 -9.82 -8.50 2.39
N SER A 31 -9.20 -9.59 1.94
CA SER A 31 -9.78 -10.93 1.94
C SER A 31 -10.19 -11.44 3.34
N PRO A 32 -9.31 -11.40 4.38
CA PRO A 32 -9.70 -11.79 5.73
C PRO A 32 -10.43 -10.69 6.53
N ILE A 33 -10.28 -9.42 6.17
CA ILE A 33 -10.85 -8.31 6.96
C ILE A 33 -12.32 -8.05 6.60
N LEU A 34 -12.70 -8.19 5.33
CA LEU A 34 -14.06 -7.99 4.86
C LEU A 34 -15.09 -8.89 5.56
N PRO A 35 -14.88 -10.23 5.67
CA PRO A 35 -15.83 -11.08 6.39
C PRO A 35 -15.88 -10.78 7.88
N LYS A 36 -14.76 -10.31 8.48
CA LYS A 36 -14.74 -9.87 9.89
C LYS A 36 -15.49 -8.56 10.11
N LEU A 37 -15.39 -7.62 9.18
CA LEU A 37 -16.08 -6.32 9.23
C LEU A 37 -17.59 -6.45 8.96
N LEU A 38 -17.99 -7.48 8.19
CA LEU A 38 -19.38 -7.83 7.89
C LEU A 38 -20.04 -8.72 8.96
N ALA A 39 -19.27 -9.22 9.94
CA ALA A 39 -19.80 -10.07 11.00
C ALA A 39 -20.61 -9.25 12.00
N ASP A 40 -21.70 -9.83 12.52
CA ASP A 40 -22.63 -9.15 13.42
C ASP A 40 -21.96 -8.76 14.77
N ASP A 41 -20.90 -9.46 15.17
CA ASP A 41 -20.09 -9.22 16.36
C ASP A 41 -18.90 -8.26 16.14
N SER A 42 -18.79 -7.68 14.94
CA SER A 42 -17.71 -6.75 14.62
C SER A 42 -17.82 -5.45 15.44
N PRO A 43 -16.73 -5.00 16.09
CA PRO A 43 -16.69 -3.68 16.73
C PRO A 43 -16.85 -2.53 15.72
N ILE A 44 -16.67 -2.80 14.42
CA ILE A 44 -16.84 -1.86 13.32
C ILE A 44 -17.75 -2.51 12.27
N GLN A 45 -19.06 -2.50 12.51
CA GLN A 45 -20.04 -3.05 11.58
C GLN A 45 -20.03 -2.30 10.25
N THR A 46 -19.66 -2.99 9.19
CA THR A 46 -19.56 -2.44 7.84
C THR A 46 -20.69 -2.99 6.96
N SER A 47 -21.36 -2.14 6.18
CA SER A 47 -22.35 -2.58 5.19
C SER A 47 -21.67 -3.07 3.91
N LYS A 48 -22.33 -3.95 3.15
CA LYS A 48 -21.87 -4.41 1.83
C LYS A 48 -21.51 -3.27 0.88
N ASP A 49 -22.24 -2.16 0.94
CA ASP A 49 -21.95 -0.98 0.12
C ASP A 49 -20.62 -0.33 0.53
N GLN A 50 -20.35 -0.21 1.83
CA GLN A 50 -19.11 0.37 2.35
C GLN A 50 -17.90 -0.50 1.97
N SER A 51 -18.03 -1.83 2.05
CA SER A 51 -16.97 -2.73 1.56
C SER A 51 -16.70 -2.61 0.07
N SER A 52 -17.75 -2.39 -0.73
CA SER A 52 -17.61 -2.21 -2.18
C SER A 52 -16.90 -0.89 -2.50
N TRP A 53 -17.16 0.16 -1.73
CA TRP A 53 -16.44 1.42 -1.82
C TRP A 53 -14.96 1.27 -1.46
N ILE A 54 -14.62 0.54 -0.40
CA ILE A 54 -13.21 0.28 -0.03
C ILE A 54 -12.46 -0.39 -1.20
N ALA A 55 -13.04 -1.45 -1.77
CA ALA A 55 -12.44 -2.15 -2.91
C ALA A 55 -12.31 -1.23 -4.15
N SER A 56 -13.31 -0.39 -4.40
CA SER A 56 -13.31 0.55 -5.53
C SER A 56 -12.25 1.63 -5.38
N PHE A 57 -12.12 2.22 -4.19
CA PHE A 57 -11.08 3.21 -3.89
C PHE A 57 -9.68 2.61 -4.04
N MET A 58 -9.45 1.38 -3.61
CA MET A 58 -8.17 0.71 -3.81
C MET A 58 -7.80 0.59 -5.29
N ILE A 59 -8.76 0.24 -6.16
CA ILE A 59 -8.53 0.15 -7.61
C ILE A 59 -8.29 1.54 -8.20
N LEU A 60 -9.07 2.55 -7.80
CA LEU A 60 -8.90 3.94 -8.25
C LEU A 60 -7.54 4.51 -7.85
N CYS A 61 -7.14 4.36 -6.60
CA CYS A 61 -5.82 4.75 -6.11
C CYS A 61 -4.72 3.99 -6.84
N SER A 62 -4.89 2.70 -7.12
CA SER A 62 -3.93 1.92 -7.90
C SER A 62 -3.79 2.44 -9.34
N ALA A 63 -4.89 2.88 -9.96
CA ALA A 63 -4.88 3.47 -11.31
C ALA A 63 -4.26 4.88 -11.34
N VAL A 64 -4.49 5.68 -10.31
CA VAL A 64 -4.02 7.09 -10.25
C VAL A 64 -2.59 7.20 -9.72
N SER A 65 -2.17 6.33 -8.80
CA SER A 65 -0.86 6.38 -8.14
C SER A 65 0.38 6.38 -9.06
N PRO A 66 0.37 5.74 -10.27
CA PRO A 66 1.54 5.77 -11.15
C PRO A 66 1.81 7.17 -11.70
N ILE A 67 0.82 8.03 -11.83
CA ILE A 67 0.96 9.37 -12.42
C ILE A 67 1.93 10.25 -11.59
N PRO A 68 1.67 10.52 -10.28
CA PRO A 68 2.60 11.28 -9.45
C PRO A 68 3.91 10.53 -9.20
N ALA A 69 3.85 9.19 -9.07
CA ALA A 69 5.05 8.38 -8.85
C ALA A 69 6.03 8.47 -10.03
N SER A 70 5.54 8.39 -11.26
CA SER A 70 6.36 8.48 -12.47
C SER A 70 6.95 9.88 -12.63
N TYR A 71 6.13 10.92 -12.42
CA TYR A 71 6.61 12.31 -12.46
C TYR A 71 7.72 12.58 -11.44
N LEU A 72 7.58 12.07 -10.21
CA LEU A 72 8.63 12.20 -9.20
C LEU A 72 9.87 11.37 -9.55
N ALA A 73 9.71 10.15 -10.07
CA ALA A 73 10.82 9.31 -10.49
C ALA A 73 11.70 9.99 -11.55
N ASP A 74 11.09 10.70 -12.51
CA ASP A 74 11.81 11.43 -13.55
C ASP A 74 12.55 12.66 -13.01
N ARG A 75 12.03 13.29 -11.94
CA ARG A 75 12.58 14.52 -11.36
C ARG A 75 13.68 14.30 -10.33
N ILE A 76 13.44 13.41 -9.36
CA ILE A 76 14.33 13.22 -8.20
C ILE A 76 15.04 11.85 -8.20
N GLY A 77 14.75 11.02 -9.22
CA GLY A 77 15.29 9.68 -9.38
C GLY A 77 14.50 8.61 -8.65
N THR A 78 14.37 7.44 -9.28
CA THR A 78 13.58 6.29 -8.83
C THR A 78 13.83 5.90 -7.37
N LYS A 79 15.10 5.89 -6.92
CA LYS A 79 15.44 5.52 -5.53
C LYS A 79 14.80 6.46 -4.50
N LYS A 80 14.84 7.78 -4.73
CA LYS A 80 14.28 8.76 -3.79
C LYS A 80 12.76 8.73 -3.81
N THR A 81 12.17 8.55 -4.99
CA THR A 81 10.72 8.39 -5.14
C THR A 81 10.20 7.16 -4.41
N LEU A 82 10.88 6.01 -4.51
CA LEU A 82 10.50 4.80 -3.78
C LEU A 82 10.57 4.99 -2.26
N LEU A 83 11.63 5.65 -1.76
CA LEU A 83 11.75 5.96 -0.34
C LEU A 83 10.67 6.94 0.15
N LEU A 84 10.32 7.94 -0.67
CA LEU A 84 9.25 8.89 -0.36
C LEU A 84 7.88 8.20 -0.38
N ALA A 85 7.64 7.26 -1.30
CA ALA A 85 6.42 6.47 -1.39
C ALA A 85 6.23 5.50 -0.20
N ALA A 86 7.32 5.08 0.44
CA ALA A 86 7.25 4.26 1.66
C ALA A 86 6.62 5.01 2.84
N ILE A 87 6.75 6.34 2.91
CA ILE A 87 6.20 7.16 4.00
C ILE A 87 4.66 7.09 4.06
N PRO A 88 3.90 7.48 3.01
CA PRO A 88 2.45 7.37 3.04
C PRO A 88 1.97 5.93 3.16
N TYR A 89 2.74 4.96 2.65
CA TYR A 89 2.44 3.54 2.78
C TYR A 89 2.47 3.08 4.25
N ILE A 90 3.50 3.45 5.01
CA ILE A 90 3.60 3.14 6.45
C ILE A 90 2.48 3.86 7.22
N ILE A 91 2.22 5.13 6.92
CA ILE A 91 1.14 5.90 7.56
C ILE A 91 -0.22 5.24 7.33
N GLY A 92 -0.51 4.80 6.11
CA GLY A 92 -1.75 4.09 5.77
C GLY A 92 -1.94 2.82 6.58
N TRP A 93 -0.89 1.99 6.71
CA TRP A 93 -0.96 0.80 7.55
C TRP A 93 -1.13 1.09 9.04
N ILE A 94 -0.52 2.16 9.55
CA ILE A 94 -0.73 2.61 10.93
C ILE A 94 -2.19 3.04 11.13
N LEU A 95 -2.78 3.77 10.19
CA LEU A 95 -4.18 4.15 10.23
C LEU A 95 -5.11 2.94 10.22
N VAL A 96 -4.84 1.93 9.39
CA VAL A 96 -5.59 0.67 9.36
C VAL A 96 -5.46 -0.09 10.68
N MET A 97 -4.27 -0.14 11.27
CA MET A 97 -4.05 -0.81 12.56
C MET A 97 -4.74 -0.10 13.74
N LEU A 98 -4.84 1.22 13.69
CA LEU A 98 -5.50 2.05 14.71
C LEU A 98 -6.95 2.41 14.35
N ALA A 99 -7.49 1.79 13.31
CA ALA A 99 -8.82 2.11 12.81
C ALA A 99 -9.86 1.78 13.87
N ASN A 100 -10.58 2.81 14.33
CA ASN A 100 -11.72 2.67 15.24
C ASN A 100 -13.05 2.95 14.52
N ASN A 101 -13.00 3.41 13.28
CA ASN A 101 -14.17 3.73 12.45
C ASN A 101 -13.90 3.37 10.99
N ILE A 102 -14.95 3.04 10.22
CA ILE A 102 -14.87 2.72 8.78
C ILE A 102 -14.13 3.81 7.98
N PRO A 103 -14.34 5.12 8.21
CA PRO A 103 -13.67 6.15 7.43
C PRO A 103 -12.14 6.20 7.58
N MET A 104 -11.58 5.56 8.62
CA MET A 104 -10.12 5.45 8.78
C MET A 104 -9.52 4.34 7.90
N ILE A 105 -10.38 3.47 7.36
CA ILE A 105 -10.02 2.34 6.51
C ILE A 105 -10.11 2.70 5.01
N TYR A 106 -10.89 3.73 4.67
CA TYR A 106 -10.90 4.33 3.33
C TYR A 106 -9.57 4.98 2.99
#